data_AF-A0A7X3K149-F1
#
_entry.id   AF-A0A7X3K149-F1
#
_cell.length_a   1.000
_cell.length_b   1.000
_cell.length_c   1.000
_cell.angle_alpha   90.00
_cell.angle_beta   90.00
_cell.angle_gamma   90.00
#
_symmetry.space_group_name_H-M   'P 1'
#
loop_
_entity.id
_entity.type
_entity.pdbx_description
1 polymer ?
#
loop_
_entity_poly.entity_id
_entity_poly.type
_entity_poly.pdbx_seq_one_letter_code
_entity_poly.pdbx_strand_id
1 'polypeptide(L)'
;MRSTRFKMSSVLLLLLLFASSSVLTACSLLNKSDTNADLAAAGGLPALDAQLDQNGTAATISYKVRNLAIAGDRLGETHTDGQGHLHLYVDGVQKAMLKTDAPVRLENIPPGKHTIKLSLQQNDHVAINVEKVFEIEVKK
;
A
#
# COMPACT_ATOMS: atom_id res chain seq x y z
N MET A 1 0.59 -49.38 56.97
CA MET A 1 1.45 -48.18 57.04
C MET A 1 0.69 -46.97 56.50
N ARG A 2 1.03 -45.79 57.03
CA ARG A 2 0.28 -44.53 57.08
C ARG A 2 -0.28 -43.96 55.77
N SER A 3 -1.47 -43.37 55.95
CA SER A 3 -2.19 -42.42 55.09
C SER A 3 -1.48 -41.06 54.91
N THR A 4 -1.81 -40.35 53.82
CA THR A 4 -2.02 -38.89 53.81
C THR A 4 -3.02 -38.55 52.68
N ARG A 5 -4.32 -38.35 52.96
CA ARG A 5 -5.04 -37.14 53.45
C ARG A 5 -5.45 -36.17 52.33
N PHE A 6 -6.69 -36.33 51.87
CA PHE A 6 -7.52 -35.32 51.19
C PHE A 6 -7.82 -34.14 52.14
N LYS A 7 -7.90 -32.92 51.60
CA LYS A 7 -8.38 -31.74 52.34
C LYS A 7 -9.35 -30.95 51.45
N MET A 8 -10.65 -31.12 51.71
CA MET A 8 -11.69 -30.13 51.39
C MET A 8 -11.74 -29.13 52.55
N SER A 9 -11.98 -27.85 52.27
CA SER A 9 -12.66 -26.97 53.24
C SER A 9 -13.37 -25.83 52.53
N SER A 10 -14.68 -25.78 52.81
CA SER A 10 -15.68 -24.78 52.47
C SER A 10 -15.67 -23.64 53.49
N VAL A 11 -15.74 -22.38 53.06
CA VAL A 11 -16.36 -21.19 53.71
C VAL A 11 -16.37 -20.09 52.61
N LEU A 12 -17.27 -19.12 52.42
CA LEU A 12 -18.32 -18.53 53.23
C LEU A 12 -19.25 -17.72 52.30
N LEU A 13 -20.54 -17.98 52.43
CA LEU A 13 -21.71 -17.12 52.21
C LEU A 13 -21.47 -15.60 52.05
N LEU A 14 -21.98 -14.99 50.97
CA LEU A 14 -22.60 -13.66 51.02
C LEU A 14 -23.62 -13.45 49.88
N LEU A 15 -24.88 -13.25 50.27
CA LEU A 15 -26.05 -13.00 49.42
C LEU A 15 -26.71 -11.71 49.96
N LEU A 16 -26.65 -10.60 49.21
CA LEU A 16 -27.45 -9.37 49.39
C LEU A 16 -27.53 -8.69 48.01
N LEU A 17 -28.66 -8.82 47.29
CA LEU A 17 -29.77 -7.86 47.18
C LEU A 17 -29.33 -6.47 46.66
N PHE A 18 -29.77 -6.07 45.47
CA PHE A 18 -30.82 -5.05 45.26
C PHE A 18 -30.95 -4.69 43.78
N ALA A 19 -32.21 -4.63 43.35
CA ALA A 19 -32.68 -4.31 42.01
C ALA A 19 -32.34 -2.88 41.57
N SER A 20 -32.19 -2.65 40.27
CA SER A 20 -32.68 -1.43 39.63
C SER A 20 -32.74 -1.56 38.09
N SER A 21 -33.96 -1.40 37.61
CA SER A 21 -34.39 -0.72 36.38
C SER A 21 -33.82 -1.13 35.03
N SER A 22 -34.72 -1.74 34.26
CA SER A 22 -34.74 -1.76 32.80
C SER A 22 -34.59 -0.35 32.21
N VAL A 23 -33.67 -0.18 31.27
CA VAL A 23 -33.82 0.82 30.19
C VAL A 23 -33.55 0.10 28.87
N LEU A 24 -34.61 0.01 28.08
CA LEU A 24 -34.57 -0.34 26.67
C LEU A 24 -33.94 0.85 25.91
N THR A 25 -32.80 0.65 25.27
CA THR A 25 -32.36 1.52 24.18
C THR A 25 -31.89 0.64 23.03
N ALA A 26 -32.74 0.52 22.02
CA ALA A 26 -32.33 0.05 20.71
C ALA A 26 -31.44 1.12 20.07
N CYS A 27 -30.22 0.75 19.68
CA CYS A 27 -29.45 1.48 18.68
C CYS A 27 -29.00 0.49 17.60
N SER A 28 -29.79 0.40 16.54
CA SER A 28 -29.34 -0.16 15.27
C SER A 28 -28.62 0.95 14.52
N LEU A 29 -27.28 0.96 14.48
CA LEU A 29 -26.51 1.68 13.46
C LEU A 29 -25.22 0.92 13.11
N LEU A 30 -25.07 0.70 11.81
CA LEU A 30 -23.91 0.13 11.14
C LEU A 30 -22.65 0.98 11.36
N ASN A 31 -21.49 0.33 11.46
CA ASN A 31 -20.49 0.36 10.39
C ASN A 31 -19.33 -0.60 10.71
N LYS A 32 -19.01 -1.44 9.74
CA LYS A 32 -17.77 -2.22 9.67
C LYS A 32 -16.62 -1.23 9.51
N SER A 33 -16.04 -0.80 10.62
CA SER A 33 -14.74 -0.16 10.62
C SER A 33 -13.70 -1.27 10.53
N ASP A 34 -13.17 -1.47 9.33
CA ASP A 34 -11.91 -2.19 9.13
C ASP A 34 -10.79 -1.34 9.73
N THR A 35 -10.61 -1.43 11.05
CA THR A 35 -9.43 -0.91 11.73
C THR A 35 -8.30 -1.91 11.55
N ASN A 36 -7.59 -1.81 10.44
CA ASN A 36 -6.17 -2.20 10.40
C ASN A 36 -5.34 -0.91 10.41
N ALA A 37 -5.35 -0.27 11.58
CA ALA A 37 -4.35 0.71 11.96
C ALA A 37 -3.39 0.00 12.93
N ASP A 38 -2.36 -0.63 12.38
CA ASP A 38 -1.14 -1.09 13.04
C ASP A 38 -0.22 -1.59 11.91
N LEU A 39 0.91 -1.00 11.52
CA LEU A 39 1.88 -0.15 12.21
C LEU A 39 2.43 0.88 11.21
N ALA A 40 2.04 2.15 11.35
CA ALA A 40 2.65 3.25 10.60
C ALA A 40 3.96 3.65 11.28
N ALA A 41 5.06 3.02 10.86
CA ALA A 41 6.39 3.56 11.08
C ALA A 41 6.54 4.84 10.23
N ALA A 42 6.21 6.00 10.81
CA ALA A 42 6.58 7.34 10.38
C ALA A 42 6.53 7.61 8.84
N GLY A 43 5.37 7.44 8.22
CA GLY A 43 5.14 7.75 6.82
C GLY A 43 4.02 6.86 6.28
N GLY A 44 3.07 7.41 5.53
CA GLY A 44 1.94 6.62 5.01
C GLY A 44 2.37 5.54 4.01
N LEU A 45 1.41 4.79 3.47
CA LEU A 45 1.71 3.85 2.37
C LEU A 45 2.33 4.59 1.16
N PRO A 46 3.28 3.97 0.43
CA PRO A 46 3.79 4.51 -0.82
C PRO A 46 2.65 4.86 -1.77
N ALA A 47 2.76 6.01 -2.42
CA ALA A 47 1.77 6.46 -3.40
C ALA A 47 2.44 7.05 -4.64
N LEU A 48 1.80 6.88 -5.78
CA LEU A 48 2.24 7.36 -7.08
C LEU A 48 1.12 8.16 -7.75
N ASP A 49 1.36 9.45 -7.92
CA ASP A 49 0.53 10.33 -8.74
C ASP A 49 1.27 10.60 -10.05
N ALA A 50 0.64 10.41 -11.21
CA ALA A 50 1.27 10.73 -12.48
C ALA A 50 0.26 11.22 -13.52
N GLN A 51 0.75 12.03 -14.44
CA GLN A 51 0.03 12.61 -15.57
C GLN A 51 0.82 12.33 -16.85
N LEU A 52 0.10 12.12 -17.94
CA LEU A 52 0.68 11.93 -19.26
C LEU A 52 0.15 13.04 -20.19
N ASP A 53 1.08 13.73 -20.83
CA ASP A 53 0.80 14.70 -21.89
C ASP A 53 1.28 14.13 -23.23
N GLN A 54 0.35 13.90 -24.15
CA GLN A 54 0.63 13.29 -25.45
C GLN A 54 0.66 14.37 -26.54
N ASN A 55 1.70 14.37 -27.36
CA ASN A 55 1.83 15.21 -28.54
C ASN A 55 2.25 14.37 -29.74
N GLY A 56 1.29 13.98 -30.58
CA GLY A 56 1.52 13.12 -31.73
C GLY A 56 2.07 11.75 -31.32
N THR A 57 3.28 11.45 -31.79
CA THR A 57 4.03 10.21 -31.50
C THR A 57 4.90 10.30 -30.24
N ALA A 58 4.84 11.42 -29.51
CA ALA A 58 5.57 11.64 -28.27
C ALA A 58 4.61 11.69 -27.07
N ALA A 59 5.10 11.26 -25.91
CA ALA A 59 4.38 11.41 -24.65
C ALA A 59 5.35 11.80 -23.53
N THR A 60 4.99 12.79 -22.73
CA THR A 60 5.74 13.19 -21.53
C THR A 60 4.96 12.77 -20.30
N ILE A 61 5.63 12.08 -19.38
CA ILE A 61 5.04 11.58 -18.14
C ILE A 61 5.68 12.33 -16.99
N SER A 62 4.87 13.12 -16.29
CA SER A 62 5.25 13.79 -15.05
C SER A 62 4.66 13.01 -13.89
N TYR A 63 5.45 12.75 -12.85
CA TYR A 63 5.02 11.94 -11.72
C TYR A 63 5.56 12.48 -10.40
N LYS A 64 4.86 12.14 -9.32
CA LYS A 64 5.23 12.44 -7.96
C LYS A 64 5.02 11.20 -7.10
N VAL A 65 6.09 10.80 -6.41
CA VAL A 65 6.05 9.71 -5.45
C VAL A 65 5.97 10.30 -4.05
N ARG A 66 5.16 9.66 -3.19
CA ARG A 66 4.99 10.05 -1.79
C ARG A 66 5.24 8.84 -0.90
N ASN A 67 5.80 9.09 0.29
CA ASN A 67 6.16 8.09 1.28
C ASN A 67 7.10 6.98 0.76
N LEU A 68 7.91 7.30 -0.24
CA LEU A 68 9.00 6.48 -0.75
C LEU A 68 10.05 7.42 -1.34
N ALA A 69 11.29 7.31 -0.88
CA ALA A 69 12.42 8.04 -1.43
C ALA A 69 12.91 7.33 -2.70
N ILE A 70 13.05 8.10 -3.79
CA ILE A 70 13.66 7.57 -5.01
C ILE A 70 15.18 7.51 -4.83
N ALA A 71 15.71 6.29 -4.70
CA ALA A 71 17.11 6.01 -4.39
C ALA A 71 17.81 5.37 -5.59
N GLY A 72 17.92 6.14 -6.68
CA GLY A 72 18.45 5.64 -7.95
C GLY A 72 19.95 5.24 -7.93
N ASP A 73 20.68 5.72 -6.94
CA ASP A 73 22.07 5.35 -6.63
C ASP A 73 22.19 3.97 -5.99
N ARG A 74 21.10 3.43 -5.43
CA ARG A 74 21.03 2.12 -4.74
C ARG A 74 20.21 1.08 -5.51
N LEU A 75 20.02 1.33 -6.81
CA LEU A 75 19.28 0.44 -7.68
C LEU A 75 19.99 -0.92 -7.81
N GLY A 76 19.27 -2.00 -7.56
CA GLY A 76 19.78 -3.38 -7.60
C GLY A 76 20.51 -3.80 -6.33
N GLU A 77 20.62 -2.91 -5.33
CA GLU A 77 21.12 -3.27 -4.00
C GLU A 77 20.06 -4.02 -3.19
N THR A 78 20.46 -4.54 -2.03
CA THR A 78 19.53 -5.10 -1.04
C THR A 78 18.46 -4.10 -0.63
N HIS A 79 17.27 -4.61 -0.31
CA HIS A 79 16.16 -3.80 0.18
C HIS A 79 16.57 -2.86 1.32
N THR A 80 16.13 -1.60 1.22
CA THR A 80 16.14 -0.63 2.32
C THR A 80 14.75 -0.05 2.47
N ASP A 81 14.21 -0.07 3.70
CA ASP A 81 12.88 0.45 4.02
C ASP A 81 12.73 1.92 3.56
N GLY A 82 11.57 2.22 2.99
CA GLY A 82 11.24 3.57 2.51
C GLY A 82 12.01 4.03 1.26
N GLN A 83 12.79 3.15 0.62
CA GLN A 83 13.54 3.45 -0.61
C GLN A 83 13.12 2.57 -1.78
N GLY A 84 13.21 3.12 -2.98
CA GLY A 84 12.93 2.38 -4.20
C GLY A 84 13.14 3.22 -5.46
N HIS A 85 12.52 2.76 -6.54
CA HIS A 85 12.53 3.42 -7.85
C HIS A 85 11.30 3.01 -8.66
N LEU A 86 11.14 3.55 -9.87
CA LEU A 86 10.04 3.19 -10.77
C LEU A 86 10.54 2.34 -11.93
N HIS A 87 9.75 1.38 -12.37
CA HIS A 87 9.89 0.75 -13.67
C HIS A 87 8.87 1.39 -14.63
N LEU A 88 9.34 1.78 -15.82
CA LEU A 88 8.52 2.24 -16.93
C LEU A 88 8.37 1.11 -17.95
N TYR A 89 7.13 0.76 -18.27
CA TYR A 89 6.79 -0.21 -19.29
C TYR A 89 5.97 0.46 -20.39
N VAL A 90 6.17 0.00 -21.63
CA VAL A 90 5.32 0.29 -22.78
C VAL A 90 4.95 -1.04 -23.41
N ASP A 91 3.65 -1.33 -23.49
CA ASP A 91 3.07 -2.57 -23.99
C ASP A 91 3.65 -3.82 -23.30
N GLY A 92 3.80 -3.74 -21.97
CA GLY A 92 4.36 -4.81 -21.15
C GLY A 92 5.88 -4.96 -21.23
N VAL A 93 6.55 -4.25 -22.13
CA VAL A 93 8.02 -4.27 -22.26
C VAL A 93 8.63 -3.16 -21.41
N GLN A 94 9.55 -3.52 -20.51
CA GLN A 94 10.27 -2.55 -19.70
C GLN A 94 11.16 -1.67 -20.62
N LYS A 95 11.01 -0.35 -20.50
CA LYS A 95 11.79 0.64 -21.27
C LYS A 95 12.85 1.33 -20.43
N ALA A 96 12.57 1.55 -19.14
CA ALA A 96 13.48 2.25 -18.26
C ALA A 96 13.25 1.89 -16.79
N MET A 97 14.28 2.17 -15.99
CA MET A 97 14.20 2.31 -14.54
C MET A 97 14.41 3.78 -14.22
N LEU A 98 13.42 4.42 -13.59
CA LEU A 98 13.45 5.85 -13.30
C LEU A 98 14.09 6.06 -11.93
N LYS A 99 15.22 6.75 -11.94
CA LYS A 99 16.15 6.92 -10.82
C LYS A 99 16.00 8.25 -10.08
N THR A 100 15.12 9.11 -10.58
CA THR A 100 14.82 10.44 -10.04
C THR A 100 13.31 10.67 -10.10
N ASP A 101 12.85 11.84 -9.70
CA ASP A 101 11.48 12.34 -9.86
C ASP A 101 11.29 13.19 -11.12
N ALA A 102 12.29 13.23 -11.99
CA ALA A 102 12.23 14.02 -13.22
C ALA A 102 11.22 13.43 -14.22
N PRO A 103 10.48 14.27 -14.96
CA PRO A 103 9.62 13.79 -16.04
C PRO A 103 10.38 12.97 -17.07
N VAL A 104 9.71 11.96 -17.62
CA VAL A 104 10.27 11.10 -18.66
C VAL A 104 9.51 11.32 -19.97
N ARG A 105 10.25 11.41 -21.07
CA ARG A 105 9.69 11.58 -22.41
C ARG A 105 9.90 10.33 -23.24
N LEU A 106 8.80 9.82 -23.78
CA LEU A 106 8.74 8.76 -24.77
C LEU A 106 8.63 9.40 -26.16
N GLU A 107 9.40 8.88 -27.10
CA GLU A 107 9.48 9.37 -28.47
C GLU A 107 9.19 8.23 -29.44
N ASN A 108 8.75 8.60 -30.64
CA ASN A 108 8.54 7.65 -31.74
C ASN A 108 7.63 6.47 -31.35
N ILE A 109 6.60 6.73 -30.53
CA ILE A 109 5.57 5.75 -30.21
C ILE A 109 4.85 5.43 -31.55
N PRO A 110 4.83 4.16 -31.98
CA PRO A 110 4.21 3.78 -33.25
C PRO A 110 2.72 4.17 -33.30
N PRO A 111 2.12 4.32 -34.50
CA PRO A 111 0.67 4.45 -34.61
C PRO A 111 -0.06 3.21 -34.06
N GLY A 112 -1.10 3.42 -33.26
CA GLY A 112 -1.84 2.34 -32.61
C GLY A 112 -2.21 2.65 -31.16
N LYS A 113 -2.84 1.66 -30.50
CA LYS A 113 -3.14 1.71 -29.07
C LYS A 113 -1.95 1.20 -28.29
N HIS A 114 -1.59 1.91 -27.23
CA HIS A 114 -0.48 1.56 -26.36
C HIS A 114 -0.87 1.65 -24.88
N THR A 115 -0.29 0.76 -24.09
CA THR A 115 -0.40 0.76 -22.63
C THR A 115 0.93 1.18 -22.03
N ILE A 116 0.94 2.32 -21.35
CA ILE A 116 2.12 2.83 -20.64
C ILE A 116 1.90 2.63 -19.15
N LYS A 117 2.88 2.01 -18.48
CA LYS A 117 2.79 1.70 -17.05
C LYS A 117 4.00 2.19 -16.28
N LEU A 118 3.75 2.91 -15.21
CA LEU A 118 4.72 3.16 -14.14
C LEU A 118 4.41 2.22 -12.97
N SER A 119 5.43 1.58 -12.41
CA SER A 119 5.28 0.68 -11.26
C SER A 119 6.39 0.94 -10.24
N LEU A 120 6.04 1.13 -8.97
CA LEU A 120 7.01 1.28 -7.90
C LEU A 120 7.64 -0.06 -7.52
N GLN A 121 8.94 -0.02 -7.30
CA GLN A 121 9.79 -1.17 -6.98
C GLN A 121 10.68 -0.81 -5.79
N GLN A 122 10.98 -1.80 -4.95
CA GLN A 122 12.04 -1.73 -3.95
C GLN A 122 13.41 -1.73 -4.65
N ASN A 123 14.46 -1.35 -3.92
CA ASN A 123 15.84 -1.31 -4.44
C ASN A 123 16.27 -2.65 -5.09
N ASP A 124 15.79 -3.77 -4.56
CA ASP A 124 16.08 -5.14 -5.02
C ASP A 124 15.12 -5.65 -6.10
N HIS A 125 14.37 -4.75 -6.75
CA HIS A 125 13.40 -5.04 -7.82
C HIS A 125 12.16 -5.84 -7.40
N VAL A 126 11.86 -5.91 -6.11
CA VAL A 126 10.59 -6.46 -5.63
C VAL A 126 9.48 -5.41 -5.77
N ALA A 127 8.32 -5.82 -6.30
CA ALA A 127 7.23 -4.91 -6.60
C ALA A 127 6.50 -4.42 -5.34
N ILE A 128 6.24 -3.11 -5.28
CA ILE A 128 5.48 -2.46 -4.19
C ILE A 128 3.96 -2.50 -4.46
N ASN A 129 3.52 -3.04 -5.60
CA ASN A 129 2.12 -3.13 -6.03
C ASN A 129 1.39 -1.77 -6.10
N VAL A 130 2.15 -0.69 -6.27
CA VAL A 130 1.64 0.65 -6.55
C VAL A 130 2.02 0.99 -7.99
N GLU A 131 1.01 1.17 -8.82
CA GLU A 131 1.19 1.40 -10.26
C GLU A 131 0.24 2.46 -10.81
N LYS A 132 0.66 3.05 -11.93
CA LYS A 132 -0.15 3.95 -12.73
C LYS A 132 -0.11 3.49 -14.17
N VAL A 133 -1.29 3.30 -14.75
CA VAL A 133 -1.47 2.87 -16.14
C VAL A 133 -2.12 4.00 -16.93
N PHE A 134 -1.61 4.23 -18.14
CA PHE A 134 -2.19 5.10 -19.15
C PHE A 134 -2.46 4.28 -20.40
N GLU A 135 -3.64 4.47 -20.97
CA GLU A 135 -3.98 3.98 -22.30
C GLU A 135 -3.95 5.18 -23.24
N ILE A 136 -3.15 5.09 -24.30
CA ILE A 136 -3.04 6.14 -25.31
C ILE A 136 -3.28 5.56 -26.70
N GLU A 137 -3.68 6.42 -27.63
CA GLU A 137 -3.80 6.08 -29.04
C GLU A 137 -2.99 7.09 -29.86
N VAL A 138 -2.04 6.59 -30.65
CA VAL A 138 -1.27 7.38 -31.59
C VAL A 138 -1.92 7.25 -32.96
N LYS A 139 -2.37 8.38 -33.51
CA LYS A 139 -2.99 8.43 -34.83
C LYS A 139 -1.95 8.24 -35.93
N LYS A 140 -2.39 7.66 -37.04
CA LYS A 140 -1.59 7.57 -38.29
C LYS A 140 -1.47 8.94 -38.96
#